data_AF-A0A5Q4GV02-F1
#
_entry.id   AF-A0A5Q4GV02-F1
#
_cell.length_a   1.000
_cell.length_b   1.000
_cell.length_c   1.000
_cell.angle_alpha   90.00
_cell.angle_beta   90.00
_cell.angle_gamma   90.00
#
_symmetry.space_group_name_H-M   'P 1'
#
loop_
_entity.id
_entity.type
_entity.pdbx_description
1 polymer ?
#
loop_
_entity_poly.entity_id
_entity_poly.type
_entity_poly.pdbx_seq_one_letter_code
_entity_poly.pdbx_strand_id
1 'polypeptide(L)'
;MNSTMQHGLFAILLCAACGTIAYAEEPSSRELPFDRQRINRYSLDHLPRSISIRQGEDVWLGYDLQRAKPYKVWRAPEGEEGLKQSEFVMRSVGVTAFEDKSDDTWKLRRGGETTSLSVRYLGCSERVSHFELRWELTDDADIMTFRERVPITAETSVTREIQVEALPTGSQLLLPLSAKQGWNLMNAAGTPVASLTDAQWYRLTSR
;
A
#
# COMPACT_ATOMS: atom_id res chain seq x y z
N MET A 1 52.01 62.88 -37.67
CA MET A 1 53.12 62.85 -36.68
C MET A 1 52.87 61.62 -35.82
N ASN A 2 53.47 60.48 -36.20
CA ASN A 2 54.67 59.88 -35.61
C ASN A 2 54.44 59.49 -34.14
N SER A 3 54.18 58.21 -33.85
CA SER A 3 55.19 57.14 -33.66
C SER A 3 55.95 57.28 -32.35
N THR A 4 55.73 56.35 -31.41
CA THR A 4 56.71 55.60 -30.56
C THR A 4 55.94 54.98 -29.38
N MET A 5 55.78 53.64 -29.34
CA MET A 5 56.70 52.60 -28.86
C MET A 5 56.83 52.50 -27.32
N GLN A 6 56.27 51.38 -26.84
CA GLN A 6 56.86 50.42 -25.89
C GLN A 6 57.04 50.78 -24.41
N HIS A 7 57.20 49.70 -23.63
CA HIS A 7 57.30 49.57 -22.16
C HIS A 7 55.90 49.48 -21.51
N GLY A 8 55.28 48.32 -21.37
CA GLY A 8 55.83 47.04 -20.95
C GLY A 8 55.88 46.99 -19.43
N LEU A 9 54.83 46.46 -18.79
CA LEU A 9 54.95 45.79 -17.51
C LEU A 9 53.77 44.81 -17.34
N PHE A 10 54.12 43.53 -17.32
CA PHE A 10 53.27 42.42 -16.96
C PHE A 10 52.87 42.55 -15.49
N ALA A 11 51.57 42.66 -15.20
CA ALA A 11 51.01 42.38 -13.89
C ALA A 11 50.13 41.14 -14.01
N ILE A 12 50.69 39.99 -13.65
CA ILE A 12 49.98 38.72 -13.51
C ILE A 12 49.09 38.85 -12.28
N LEU A 13 47.80 39.12 -12.49
CA LEU A 13 46.79 38.93 -11.45
C LEU A 13 46.37 37.46 -11.46
N LEU A 14 46.99 36.68 -10.57
CA LEU A 14 46.50 35.38 -10.14
C LEU A 14 45.26 35.61 -9.27
N CYS A 15 44.07 35.68 -9.89
CA CYS A 15 42.83 35.53 -9.14
C CYS A 15 42.67 34.05 -8.78
N ALA A 16 42.95 33.74 -7.52
CA ALA A 16 42.64 32.47 -6.89
C ALA A 16 41.13 32.20 -7.02
N ALA A 17 40.76 31.34 -7.98
CA ALA A 17 39.47 30.69 -7.96
C ALA A 17 39.48 29.70 -6.78
N CYS A 18 39.07 30.18 -5.61
CA CYS A 18 38.59 29.33 -4.53
C CYS A 18 37.34 28.62 -5.04
N GLY A 19 37.54 27.51 -5.73
CA GLY A 19 36.49 26.53 -5.96
C GLY A 19 36.08 25.97 -4.61
N THR A 20 35.06 26.54 -4.00
CA THR A 20 34.22 25.81 -3.04
C THR A 20 33.60 24.66 -3.83
N ILE A 21 34.28 23.52 -3.83
CA ILE A 21 33.66 22.24 -4.13
C ILE A 21 32.62 22.07 -3.03
N ALA A 22 31.38 22.41 -3.35
CA ALA A 22 30.26 21.93 -2.58
C ALA A 22 30.39 20.41 -2.60
N TYR A 23 30.78 19.84 -1.47
CA TYR A 23 30.55 18.44 -1.20
C TYR A 23 29.03 18.29 -1.29
N ALA A 24 28.57 17.88 -2.47
CA ALA A 24 27.27 17.27 -2.60
C ALA A 24 27.35 16.06 -1.68
N GLU A 25 26.69 16.15 -0.53
CA GLU A 25 26.41 15.04 0.35
C GLU A 25 25.81 13.96 -0.56
N GLU A 26 26.59 12.91 -0.85
CA GLU A 26 26.04 11.77 -1.56
C GLU A 26 24.85 11.31 -0.73
N PRO A 27 23.62 11.22 -1.29
CA PRO A 27 22.47 10.81 -0.52
C PRO A 27 22.80 9.45 0.09
N SER A 28 22.98 9.46 1.41
CA SER A 28 23.38 8.30 2.19
C SER A 28 22.42 7.16 1.90
N SER A 29 22.96 6.07 1.36
CA SER A 29 22.37 4.73 1.30
C SER A 29 20.84 4.66 1.27
N ARG A 30 20.23 4.77 0.08
CA ARG A 30 18.96 4.11 -0.30
C ARG A 30 17.98 3.88 0.87
N GLU A 31 17.49 4.94 1.50
CA GLU A 31 16.21 4.82 2.20
C GLU A 31 15.18 4.49 1.12
N LEU A 32 14.67 3.26 1.16
CA LEU A 32 13.52 2.91 0.34
C LEU A 32 12.39 3.86 0.74
N PRO A 33 11.47 4.20 -0.18
CA PRO A 33 10.42 5.20 0.07
C PRO A 33 9.40 4.80 1.15
N PHE A 34 9.66 3.73 1.91
CA PHE A 34 8.77 3.14 2.89
C PHE A 34 9.54 2.69 4.14
N ASP A 35 8.97 2.95 5.31
CA ASP A 35 9.43 2.38 6.57
C ASP A 35 9.16 0.87 6.60
N ARG A 36 10.23 0.07 6.51
CA ARG A 36 10.15 -1.40 6.51
C ARG A 36 9.60 -2.00 7.80
N GLN A 37 9.61 -1.24 8.90
CA GLN A 37 9.01 -1.64 10.17
C GLN A 37 7.49 -1.51 10.16
N ARG A 38 6.94 -0.81 9.16
CA ARG A 38 5.49 -0.60 8.97
C ARG A 38 4.94 -1.29 7.73
N ILE A 39 5.74 -1.45 6.69
CA ILE A 39 5.31 -2.10 5.44
C ILE A 39 6.42 -2.92 4.80
N ASN A 40 6.08 -4.13 4.38
CA ASN A 40 7.02 -5.06 3.76
C ASN A 40 6.44 -5.68 2.50
N ARG A 41 7.18 -5.67 1.39
CA ARG A 41 6.73 -6.10 0.05
C ARG A 41 7.34 -7.44 -0.41
N TYR A 42 7.99 -8.16 0.49
CA TYR A 42 8.47 -9.51 0.22
C TYR A 42 7.34 -10.52 0.33
N SER A 43 7.55 -11.71 -0.24
CA SER A 43 6.65 -12.84 -0.04
C SER A 43 6.50 -13.12 1.45
N LEU A 44 5.26 -13.12 1.95
CA LEU A 44 4.92 -13.44 3.34
C LEU A 44 4.40 -14.88 3.41
N ASP A 45 4.92 -15.68 4.34
CA ASP A 45 4.47 -17.06 4.60
C ASP A 45 4.35 -17.93 3.34
N HIS A 46 5.31 -17.77 2.41
CA HIS A 46 5.35 -18.38 1.08
C HIS A 46 4.29 -17.91 0.07
N LEU A 47 3.42 -16.97 0.40
CA LEU A 47 2.51 -16.37 -0.56
C LEU A 47 3.29 -15.36 -1.43
N PRO A 48 3.53 -15.64 -2.73
CA PRO A 48 4.17 -14.68 -3.62
C PRO A 48 3.24 -13.47 -3.85
N ARG A 49 3.82 -12.36 -4.31
CA ARG A 49 3.06 -11.13 -4.60
C ARG A 49 2.19 -10.71 -3.42
N SER A 50 2.79 -10.65 -2.25
CA SER A 50 2.14 -10.20 -1.02
C SER A 50 2.73 -8.89 -0.53
N ILE A 51 2.00 -8.25 0.38
CA ILE A 51 2.48 -7.11 1.15
C ILE A 51 1.99 -7.26 2.58
N SER A 52 2.84 -6.92 3.54
CA SER A 52 2.51 -6.86 4.96
C SER A 52 2.45 -5.41 5.40
N ILE A 53 1.39 -5.02 6.10
CA ILE A 53 1.22 -3.67 6.65
C ILE A 53 0.95 -3.77 8.14
N ARG A 54 1.68 -3.00 8.94
CA ARG A 54 1.45 -2.84 10.37
C ARG A 54 0.39 -1.76 10.61
N GLN A 55 -0.58 -2.08 11.46
CA GLN A 55 -1.57 -1.16 11.99
C GLN A 55 -1.39 -1.06 13.50
N GLY A 56 -1.09 0.14 13.98
CA GLY A 56 -0.69 0.39 15.36
C GLY A 56 0.69 -0.16 15.68
N GLU A 57 0.84 -0.68 16.90
CA GLU A 57 2.13 -1.13 17.41
C GLU A 57 2.44 -2.59 17.03
N ASP A 58 1.44 -3.47 17.14
CA ASP A 58 1.67 -4.91 17.13
C ASP A 58 0.76 -5.67 16.17
N VAL A 59 -0.24 -5.04 15.54
CA VAL A 59 -1.12 -5.73 14.60
C VAL A 59 -0.60 -5.62 13.18
N TRP A 60 -0.61 -6.74 12.47
CA TRP A 60 -0.15 -6.84 11.09
C TRP A 60 -1.21 -7.45 10.20
N LEU A 61 -1.27 -6.95 8.97
CA LEU A 61 -2.14 -7.42 7.90
C LEU A 61 -1.29 -7.89 6.73
N GLY A 62 -1.46 -9.15 6.34
CA GLY A 62 -0.87 -9.75 5.15
C GLY A 62 -1.88 -9.74 4.02
N TYR A 63 -1.50 -9.17 2.88
CA TYR A 63 -2.34 -9.06 1.70
C TYR A 63 -1.89 -9.98 0.59
N ASP A 64 -2.88 -10.57 -0.07
CA ASP A 64 -2.74 -11.20 -1.38
C ASP A 64 -2.99 -10.12 -2.44
N LEU A 65 -1.92 -9.68 -3.11
CA LEU A 65 -2.04 -8.63 -4.12
C LEU A 65 -2.73 -9.12 -5.40
N GLN A 66 -2.78 -10.43 -5.64
CA GLN A 66 -3.45 -11.02 -6.80
C GLN A 66 -4.96 -11.12 -6.61
N ARG A 67 -5.45 -11.08 -5.37
CA ARG A 67 -6.88 -11.21 -5.06
C ARG A 67 -7.46 -9.95 -4.41
N ALA A 68 -6.64 -8.92 -4.18
CA ALA A 68 -7.02 -7.67 -3.53
C ALA A 68 -7.74 -7.89 -2.19
N LYS A 69 -7.18 -8.76 -1.34
CA LYS A 69 -7.76 -9.08 -0.03
C LYS A 69 -6.68 -9.34 1.02
N PRO A 70 -6.94 -9.08 2.31
CA PRO A 70 -6.10 -9.60 3.36
C PRO A 70 -6.30 -11.11 3.42
N TYR A 71 -5.21 -11.85 3.50
CA TYR A 71 -5.24 -13.29 3.71
C TYR A 71 -4.82 -13.65 5.14
N LYS A 72 -4.24 -12.71 5.89
CA LYS A 72 -3.83 -12.95 7.27
C LYS A 72 -3.86 -11.67 8.10
N VAL A 73 -4.30 -11.80 9.36
CA VAL A 73 -4.12 -10.78 10.39
C VAL A 73 -3.52 -11.45 11.62
N TRP A 74 -2.47 -10.87 12.17
CA TRP A 74 -1.83 -11.40 13.37
C TRP A 74 -1.34 -10.28 14.27
N ARG A 75 -1.13 -10.63 15.54
CA ARG A 75 -0.57 -9.75 16.56
C ARG A 75 0.83 -10.23 16.93
N ALA A 76 1.81 -9.37 16.80
CA ALA A 76 3.18 -9.61 17.23
C ALA A 76 3.24 -9.82 18.75
N PRO A 77 4.15 -10.66 19.26
CA PRO A 77 4.42 -10.72 20.70
C PRO A 77 4.92 -9.36 21.21
N GLU A 78 4.64 -9.07 22.47
CA GLU A 78 5.08 -7.82 23.10
C GLU A 78 6.62 -7.69 23.02
N GLY A 79 7.09 -6.56 22.48
CA GLY A 79 8.52 -6.28 22.31
C GLY A 79 9.21 -7.07 21.20
N GLU A 80 8.50 -7.88 20.42
CA GLU A 80 9.05 -8.60 19.27
C GLU A 80 8.60 -8.01 17.93
N GLU A 81 9.41 -8.21 16.89
CA GLU A 81 9.02 -7.92 15.52
C GLU A 81 7.94 -8.91 15.05
N GLY A 82 6.86 -8.39 14.45
CA GLY A 82 5.80 -9.23 13.87
C GLY A 82 6.19 -9.94 12.57
N LEU A 83 7.36 -9.65 12.04
CA LEU A 83 7.91 -10.24 10.83
C LEU A 83 9.35 -10.68 11.07
N LYS A 84 9.71 -11.90 10.69
CA LYS A 84 11.11 -12.36 10.65
C LYS A 84 11.50 -12.73 9.23
N GLN A 85 12.64 -12.21 8.77
CA GLN A 85 13.17 -12.57 7.46
C GLN A 85 13.85 -13.94 7.54
N SER A 86 13.51 -14.82 6.60
CA SER A 86 14.13 -16.12 6.39
C SER A 86 14.48 -16.23 4.91
N GLU A 87 15.75 -16.08 4.58
CA GLU A 87 16.25 -15.96 3.20
C GLU A 87 15.55 -14.83 2.43
N PHE A 88 14.76 -15.17 1.40
CA PHE A 88 14.02 -14.25 0.54
C PHE A 88 12.53 -14.16 0.88
N VAL A 89 12.10 -14.73 2.01
CA VAL A 89 10.70 -14.81 2.45
C VAL A 89 10.57 -14.21 3.85
N MET A 90 9.50 -13.46 4.08
CA MET A 90 9.11 -13.00 5.41
C MET A 90 8.18 -14.02 6.06
N ARG A 91 8.33 -14.22 7.36
CA ARG A 91 7.46 -15.05 8.18
C ARG A 91 6.68 -14.18 9.14
N SER A 92 5.37 -14.40 9.23
CA SER A 92 4.58 -13.82 10.32
C SER A 92 5.02 -14.41 11.66
N VAL A 93 5.15 -13.59 12.69
CA VAL A 93 5.45 -14.01 14.06
C VAL A 93 4.38 -13.50 14.99
N GLY A 94 3.82 -14.39 15.81
CA GLY A 94 2.82 -14.06 16.82
C GLY A 94 1.51 -14.82 16.66
N VAL A 95 0.45 -14.28 17.24
CA VAL A 95 -0.87 -14.92 17.31
C VAL A 95 -1.71 -14.51 16.11
N THR A 96 -2.13 -15.48 15.31
CA THR A 96 -3.01 -15.24 14.15
C THR A 96 -4.45 -15.03 14.62
N ALA A 97 -5.02 -13.88 14.29
CA ALA A 97 -6.41 -13.52 14.59
C ALA A 97 -7.36 -13.86 13.42
N PHE A 98 -6.85 -13.80 12.18
CA PHE A 98 -7.60 -14.15 10.98
C PHE A 98 -6.65 -14.77 9.96
N GLU A 99 -7.11 -15.80 9.26
CA GLU A 99 -6.40 -16.38 8.14
C GLU A 99 -7.41 -16.85 7.08
N ASP A 100 -7.17 -16.48 5.84
CA ASP A 100 -7.93 -16.86 4.67
C ASP A 100 -6.99 -17.50 3.64
N LYS A 101 -7.13 -18.80 3.46
CA LYS A 101 -6.38 -19.58 2.45
C LYS A 101 -7.20 -19.84 1.19
N SER A 102 -8.40 -19.26 1.08
CA SER A 102 -9.27 -19.51 -0.05
C SER A 102 -8.78 -18.78 -1.30
N ASP A 103 -9.12 -19.33 -2.45
CA ASP A 103 -8.91 -18.68 -3.74
C ASP A 103 -10.04 -17.71 -4.13
N ASP A 104 -10.97 -17.42 -3.20
CA ASP A 104 -12.10 -16.55 -3.49
C ASP A 104 -11.64 -15.15 -3.91
N THR A 105 -12.29 -14.63 -4.94
CA THR A 105 -12.08 -13.28 -5.49
C THR A 105 -13.34 -12.43 -5.35
N TRP A 106 -13.20 -11.15 -5.66
CA TRP A 106 -14.28 -10.20 -5.78
C TRP A 106 -15.25 -10.61 -6.89
N LYS A 107 -16.55 -10.36 -6.67
CA LYS A 107 -17.59 -10.66 -7.66
C LYS A 107 -18.45 -9.45 -7.93
N LEU A 108 -18.84 -9.24 -9.18
CA LEU A 108 -19.84 -8.25 -9.56
C LEU A 108 -21.19 -8.92 -9.70
N ARG A 109 -22.24 -8.32 -9.13
CA ARG A 109 -23.62 -8.74 -9.34
C ARG A 109 -24.39 -7.67 -10.12
N ARG A 110 -24.99 -8.06 -11.24
CA ARG A 110 -25.80 -7.19 -12.12
C ARG A 110 -26.97 -7.98 -12.68
N GLY A 111 -28.18 -7.45 -12.59
CA GLY A 111 -29.37 -8.10 -13.16
C GLY A 111 -29.65 -9.52 -12.63
N GLY A 112 -29.20 -9.84 -11.41
CA GLY A 112 -29.31 -11.18 -10.81
C GLY A 112 -28.16 -12.14 -11.15
N GLU A 113 -27.35 -11.84 -12.16
CA GLU A 113 -26.15 -12.59 -12.51
C GLU A 113 -24.98 -12.20 -11.60
N THR A 114 -24.05 -13.12 -11.37
CA THR A 114 -22.85 -12.89 -10.56
C THR A 114 -21.61 -13.39 -11.30
N THR A 115 -20.67 -12.49 -11.56
CA THR A 115 -19.45 -12.76 -12.33
C THR A 115 -18.21 -12.52 -11.48
N SER A 116 -17.20 -13.38 -11.61
CA SER A 116 -15.91 -13.20 -10.93
C SER A 116 -15.08 -12.12 -11.62
N LEU A 117 -14.38 -11.31 -10.83
CA LEU A 117 -13.54 -10.23 -11.34
C LEU A 117 -12.08 -10.65 -11.45
N SER A 118 -11.44 -10.22 -12.54
CA SER A 118 -9.99 -10.20 -12.66
C SER A 118 -9.42 -9.05 -11.85
N VAL A 119 -8.26 -9.26 -11.21
CA VAL A 119 -7.65 -8.31 -10.29
C VAL A 119 -6.23 -7.98 -10.72
N ARG A 120 -5.91 -6.69 -10.79
CA ARG A 120 -4.55 -6.21 -11.09
C ARG A 120 -4.11 -5.19 -10.04
N TYR A 121 -3.04 -5.51 -9.31
CA TYR A 121 -2.46 -4.58 -8.34
C TYR A 121 -1.78 -3.40 -9.06
N LEU A 122 -2.12 -2.19 -8.62
CA LEU A 122 -1.61 -0.94 -9.20
C LEU A 122 -0.54 -0.29 -8.32
N GLY A 123 -0.49 -0.60 -7.03
CA GLY A 123 0.54 -0.09 -6.13
C GLY A 123 0.03 0.24 -4.73
N CYS A 124 0.97 0.69 -3.91
CA CYS A 124 0.72 1.18 -2.56
C CYS A 124 1.45 2.51 -2.37
N SER A 125 0.85 3.43 -1.63
CA SER A 125 1.44 4.69 -1.22
C SER A 125 1.26 4.89 0.28
N GLU A 126 2.31 5.36 0.94
CA GLU A 126 2.24 5.79 2.34
C GLU A 126 1.73 7.23 2.39
N ARG A 127 0.73 7.48 3.24
CA ARG A 127 0.19 8.79 3.57
C ARG A 127 0.40 9.04 5.06
N VAL A 128 0.22 10.28 5.50
CA VAL A 128 0.44 10.70 6.90
C VAL A 128 -0.34 9.82 7.90
N SER A 129 -1.56 9.40 7.57
CA SER A 129 -2.45 8.66 8.48
C SER A 129 -2.74 7.22 8.08
N HIS A 130 -2.36 6.80 6.87
CA HIS A 130 -2.75 5.49 6.34
C HIS A 130 -1.82 5.05 5.20
N PHE A 131 -1.81 3.74 4.94
CA PHE A 131 -1.37 3.20 3.67
C PHE A 131 -2.56 3.14 2.71
N GLU A 132 -2.39 3.59 1.47
CA GLU A 132 -3.38 3.46 0.41
C GLU A 132 -2.92 2.38 -0.57
N LEU A 133 -3.71 1.33 -0.74
CA LEU A 133 -3.51 0.29 -1.75
C LEU A 133 -4.52 0.47 -2.88
N ARG A 134 -4.09 0.17 -4.11
CA ARG A 134 -4.90 0.34 -5.31
C ARG A 134 -4.85 -0.89 -6.19
N TRP A 135 -6.02 -1.27 -6.70
CA TRP A 135 -6.20 -2.33 -7.67
C TRP A 135 -7.15 -1.88 -8.78
N GLU A 136 -7.04 -2.55 -9.91
CA GLU A 136 -8.03 -2.57 -10.97
C GLU A 136 -8.83 -3.87 -10.85
N LEU A 137 -10.15 -3.75 -10.93
CA LEU A 137 -11.07 -4.88 -10.99
C LEU A 137 -11.76 -4.86 -12.35
N THR A 138 -11.73 -5.97 -13.07
CA THR A 138 -12.21 -6.04 -14.45
C THR A 138 -13.17 -7.22 -14.61
N ASP A 139 -14.34 -6.96 -15.20
CA ASP A 139 -15.15 -7.99 -15.87
C ASP A 139 -15.00 -7.85 -17.40
N ASP A 140 -15.79 -8.59 -18.17
CA ASP A 140 -15.68 -8.56 -19.64
C ASP A 140 -16.05 -7.21 -20.27
N ALA A 141 -16.75 -6.33 -19.58
CA ALA A 141 -17.31 -5.08 -20.11
C ALA A 141 -16.77 -3.82 -19.44
N ASP A 142 -16.41 -3.89 -18.15
CA ASP A 142 -16.19 -2.75 -17.28
C ASP A 142 -14.86 -2.86 -16.52
N ILE A 143 -14.20 -1.72 -16.35
CA ILE A 143 -13.01 -1.57 -15.53
C ILE A 143 -13.34 -0.65 -14.35
N MET A 144 -13.12 -1.15 -13.14
CA MET A 144 -13.35 -0.43 -11.90
C MET A 144 -12.01 -0.21 -11.17
N THR A 145 -11.90 0.90 -10.44
CA THR A 145 -10.76 1.13 -9.54
C THR A 145 -11.16 0.79 -8.13
N PHE A 146 -10.47 -0.19 -7.53
CA PHE A 146 -10.63 -0.54 -6.12
C PHE A 146 -9.51 0.09 -5.29
N ARG A 147 -9.90 0.76 -4.21
CA ARG A 147 -8.99 1.41 -3.28
C ARG A 147 -9.22 0.91 -1.88
N GLU A 148 -8.15 0.79 -1.13
CA GLU A 148 -8.19 0.45 0.27
C GLU A 148 -7.27 1.35 1.08
N ARG A 149 -7.75 1.81 2.24
CA ARG A 149 -6.97 2.53 3.23
C ARG A 149 -6.81 1.68 4.47
N VAL A 150 -5.57 1.53 4.90
CA VAL A 150 -5.20 0.90 6.16
C VAL A 150 -4.66 1.98 7.08
N PRO A 151 -5.42 2.41 8.11
CA PRO A 151 -4.94 3.35 9.11
C PRO A 151 -3.60 2.90 9.71
N ILE A 152 -2.66 3.84 9.86
CA ILE A 152 -1.36 3.57 10.50
C ILE A 152 -1.54 3.35 12.00
N THR A 153 -2.47 4.08 12.62
CA THR A 153 -2.80 3.91 14.04
C THR A 153 -3.84 2.80 14.19
N ALA A 154 -3.68 1.93 15.18
CA ALA A 154 -4.69 0.95 15.53
C ALA A 154 -5.76 1.57 16.44
N GLU A 155 -7.00 1.20 16.17
CA GLU A 155 -8.07 1.27 17.16
C GLU A 155 -8.08 -0.06 17.97
N THR A 156 -9.00 -0.24 18.90
CA THR A 156 -9.18 -1.49 19.65
C THR A 156 -9.43 -2.72 18.75
N SER A 157 -9.83 -2.49 17.51
CA SER A 157 -10.11 -3.50 16.48
C SER A 157 -9.38 -3.15 15.19
N VAL A 158 -9.17 -4.16 14.34
CA VAL A 158 -8.53 -3.95 13.04
C VAL A 158 -9.53 -3.34 12.08
N THR A 159 -9.19 -2.18 11.54
CA THR A 159 -10.07 -1.42 10.65
C THR A 159 -9.41 -1.12 9.31
N ARG A 160 -10.22 -1.10 8.26
CA ARG A 160 -9.83 -0.76 6.89
C ARG A 160 -10.98 -0.01 6.24
N GLU A 161 -10.67 0.89 5.32
CA GLU A 161 -11.69 1.56 4.51
C GLU A 161 -11.52 1.15 3.06
N ILE A 162 -12.62 0.82 2.38
CA ILE A 162 -12.60 0.37 0.99
C ILE A 162 -13.54 1.23 0.15
N GLN A 163 -13.18 1.42 -1.12
CA GLN A 163 -13.94 2.19 -2.09
C GLN A 163 -13.81 1.53 -3.47
N VAL A 164 -14.89 1.57 -4.25
CA VAL A 164 -14.86 1.21 -5.67
C VAL A 164 -15.34 2.39 -6.51
N GLU A 165 -14.52 2.81 -7.47
CA GLU A 165 -14.86 3.85 -8.44
C GLU A 165 -15.29 3.21 -9.76
N ALA A 166 -16.13 3.93 -10.51
CA ALA A 166 -16.71 3.47 -11.78
C ALA A 166 -17.53 2.17 -11.68
N LEU A 167 -18.16 1.91 -10.52
CA LEU A 167 -19.10 0.81 -10.37
C LEU A 167 -20.34 1.05 -11.27
N PRO A 168 -20.69 0.12 -12.18
CA PRO A 168 -21.80 0.32 -13.10
C PRO A 168 -23.15 0.42 -12.39
N THR A 169 -24.00 1.36 -12.82
CA THR A 169 -25.28 1.67 -12.18
C THR A 169 -26.14 0.42 -11.95
N GLY A 170 -26.67 0.27 -10.74
CA GLY A 170 -27.51 -0.87 -10.35
C GLY A 170 -26.74 -2.18 -10.10
N SER A 171 -25.40 -2.16 -10.21
CA SER A 171 -24.55 -3.30 -9.86
C SER A 171 -24.15 -3.27 -8.38
N GLN A 172 -23.70 -4.42 -7.88
CA GLN A 172 -23.19 -4.58 -6.52
C GLN A 172 -21.83 -5.27 -6.57
N LEU A 173 -20.83 -4.69 -5.92
CA LEU A 173 -19.54 -5.34 -5.72
C LEU A 173 -19.60 -6.18 -4.43
N LEU A 174 -19.43 -7.49 -4.59
CA LEU A 174 -19.48 -8.47 -3.51
C LEU A 174 -18.07 -8.79 -3.02
N LEU A 175 -17.88 -8.76 -1.70
CA LEU A 175 -16.64 -9.20 -1.06
C LEU A 175 -16.38 -10.70 -1.31
N PRO A 176 -15.09 -11.12 -1.33
CA PRO A 176 -14.72 -12.53 -1.23
C PRO A 176 -15.45 -13.21 -0.05
N LEU A 177 -15.85 -14.48 -0.22
CA LEU A 177 -16.70 -15.17 0.78
C LEU A 177 -16.01 -15.27 2.14
N SER A 178 -14.73 -15.58 2.16
CA SER A 178 -13.88 -15.58 3.35
C SER A 178 -13.87 -14.23 4.09
N ALA A 179 -13.87 -13.12 3.36
CA ALA A 179 -13.92 -11.80 3.98
C ALA A 179 -15.26 -11.56 4.70
N LYS A 180 -16.37 -12.16 4.25
CA LYS A 180 -17.67 -12.06 4.95
C LYS A 180 -17.71 -12.77 6.30
N GLN A 181 -16.77 -13.71 6.53
CA GLN A 181 -16.69 -14.45 7.78
C GLN A 181 -15.88 -13.70 8.83
N GLY A 182 -14.79 -13.03 8.43
CA GLY A 182 -13.89 -12.33 9.34
C GLY A 182 -14.15 -10.83 9.52
N TRP A 183 -15.01 -10.23 8.69
CA TRP A 183 -15.17 -8.77 8.64
C TRP A 183 -16.64 -8.32 8.66
N ASN A 184 -16.88 -7.18 9.31
CA ASN A 184 -18.14 -6.44 9.27
C ASN A 184 -18.01 -5.28 8.30
N LEU A 185 -18.81 -5.28 7.23
CA LEU A 185 -18.87 -4.18 6.27
C LEU A 185 -19.94 -3.18 6.67
N MET A 186 -19.56 -1.91 6.79
CA MET A 186 -20.44 -0.79 7.12
C MET A 186 -20.34 0.28 6.03
N ASN A 187 -21.46 0.90 5.67
CA ASN A 187 -21.47 2.08 4.79
C ASN A 187 -21.00 3.35 5.53
N ALA A 188 -20.94 4.48 4.83
CA ALA A 188 -20.52 5.76 5.41
C ALA A 188 -21.40 6.25 6.58
N ALA A 189 -22.66 5.78 6.66
CA ALA A 189 -23.57 6.07 7.76
C ALA A 189 -23.41 5.10 8.97
N GLY A 190 -22.43 4.20 8.94
CA GLY A 190 -22.20 3.20 10.00
C GLY A 190 -23.23 2.06 10.01
N THR A 191 -23.99 1.88 8.92
CA THR A 191 -24.98 0.81 8.82
C THR A 191 -24.36 -0.43 8.18
N PRO A 192 -24.57 -1.63 8.75
CA PRO A 192 -24.12 -2.88 8.13
C PRO A 192 -24.72 -3.08 6.74
N VAL A 193 -23.89 -3.45 5.78
CA VAL A 193 -24.30 -3.72 4.39
C VAL A 193 -23.64 -5.00 3.88
N ALA A 194 -24.21 -5.62 2.84
CA ALA A 194 -23.73 -6.89 2.30
C ALA A 194 -22.75 -6.75 1.12
N SER A 195 -22.67 -5.55 0.54
CA SER A 195 -21.94 -5.24 -0.70
C SER A 195 -21.71 -3.73 -0.83
N LEU A 196 -20.81 -3.34 -1.74
CA LEU A 196 -20.60 -1.96 -2.14
C LEU A 196 -21.52 -1.65 -3.32
N THR A 197 -22.20 -0.50 -3.25
CA THR A 197 -23.22 -0.11 -4.25
C THR A 197 -22.93 1.23 -4.92
N ASP A 198 -21.91 1.94 -4.46
CA ASP A 198 -21.54 3.27 -4.95
C ASP A 198 -20.06 3.56 -4.67
N ALA A 199 -19.63 4.77 -5.01
CA ALA A 199 -18.26 5.24 -4.83
C ALA A 199 -17.98 5.85 -3.45
N GLN A 200 -18.80 5.60 -2.43
CA GLN A 200 -18.48 6.03 -1.07
C GLN A 200 -17.40 5.15 -0.44
N TRP A 201 -16.79 5.65 0.65
CA TRP A 201 -15.94 4.82 1.49
C TRP A 201 -16.80 3.96 2.41
N TYR A 202 -16.49 2.67 2.45
CA TYR A 202 -17.09 1.69 3.35
C TYR A 202 -16.04 1.25 4.36
N ARG A 203 -16.46 1.00 5.60
CA ARG A 203 -15.57 0.52 6.66
C ARG A 203 -15.66 -0.99 6.79
N LEU A 204 -14.51 -1.65 6.89
CA LEU A 204 -14.36 -3.04 7.29
C LEU A 204 -13.71 -3.09 8.66
N THR A 205 -14.39 -3.72 9.61
CA THR A 205 -13.86 -3.99 10.95
C THR A 205 -13.75 -5.49 11.16
N SER A 206 -12.61 -5.97 11.68
CA SER A 206 -12.45 -7.38 12.04
C SER A 206 -13.47 -7.80 13.11
N ARG A 207 -13.97 -9.03 13.00
CA ARG A 207 -14.85 -9.64 14.01
C ARG A 207 -14.09 -10.15 15.23
#